data_AF-A0AAP5Z228-F1
#
_entry.id   AF-A0AAP5Z228-F1
#
_cell.length_a   1.000
_cell.length_b   1.000
_cell.length_c   1.000
_cell.angle_alpha   90.00
_cell.angle_beta   90.00
_cell.angle_gamma   90.00
#
_symmetry.space_group_name_H-M   'P 1'
#
loop_
_entity.id
_entity.type
_entity.pdbx_description
1 polymer ?
#
loop_
_entity_poly.entity_id
_entity_poly.type
_entity_poly.pdbx_seq_one_letter_code
_entity_poly.pdbx_strand_id
1 'polypeptide(L)'
;GELANLDSDWSKRKPNSYAEARIFQLEQASVSQSKESYAQSLAAFLDKTTLESVNAQLKELLSNQPSFVIGMGKSETQAQFADVFTALNSAYLQAGEKPSGMNAKAEGFLQPAEEGSIVSMRQAPGGFQVYTLSNGVDVWFQKDAKAGGRAYIYFTSQGGKAALDKSLYPAYELAAMTAVRSGLGEFSGSELDAYLRTNNIAFGPILEPTVHGVQVTTQKNR
;
A
#
# COMPACT_ATOMS: atom_id res chain seq x y z
N GLY A 1 11.45 -1.72 -13.66
CA GLY A 1 11.98 -2.87 -12.90
C GLY A 1 13.31 -2.47 -12.29
N GLU A 2 13.79 -3.21 -11.29
CA GLU A 2 14.98 -2.82 -10.51
C GLU A 2 16.24 -2.58 -11.38
N LEU A 3 16.48 -3.40 -12.42
CA LEU A 3 17.55 -3.16 -13.40
C LEU A 3 17.43 -1.81 -14.13
N ALA A 4 16.21 -1.40 -14.48
CA ALA A 4 15.96 -0.15 -15.20
C ALA A 4 16.15 1.10 -14.30
N ASN A 5 16.08 0.93 -12.98
CA ASN A 5 16.26 2.02 -12.02
C ASN A 5 17.68 2.06 -11.43
N LEU A 6 18.52 1.07 -11.75
CA LEU A 6 19.80 0.82 -11.07
C LEU A 6 20.70 2.06 -11.02
N ASP A 7 20.87 2.76 -12.14
CA ASP A 7 21.72 3.95 -12.19
C ASP A 7 21.17 5.09 -11.32
N SER A 8 19.85 5.30 -11.35
CA SER A 8 19.20 6.29 -10.50
C SER A 8 19.36 5.96 -9.02
N ASP A 9 19.17 4.70 -8.64
CA ASP A 9 19.24 4.27 -7.25
C ASP A 9 20.68 4.28 -6.72
N TRP A 10 21.64 3.85 -7.53
CA TRP A 10 23.06 3.86 -7.15
C TRP A 10 23.59 5.29 -7.00
N SER A 11 23.16 6.22 -7.87
CA SER A 11 23.56 7.64 -7.82
C SER A 11 23.09 8.36 -6.55
N LYS A 12 22.03 7.87 -5.91
CA LYS A 12 21.46 8.45 -4.69
C LYS A 12 22.10 7.92 -3.40
N ARG A 13 23.00 6.93 -3.48
CA ARG A 13 23.68 6.36 -2.31
C ARG A 13 24.60 7.40 -1.69
N LYS A 14 24.44 7.60 -0.38
CA LYS A 14 25.24 8.52 0.42
C LYS A 14 26.39 7.76 1.10
N PRO A 15 27.47 8.44 1.54
CA PRO A 15 28.58 7.80 2.25
C PRO A 15 28.16 6.90 3.42
N ASN A 16 27.15 7.31 4.20
CA ASN A 16 26.65 6.49 5.31
C ASN A 16 26.01 5.18 4.83
N SER A 17 25.33 5.18 3.68
CA SER A 17 24.75 3.96 3.08
C SER A 17 25.83 2.95 2.69
N TYR A 18 27.00 3.42 2.24
CA TYR A 18 28.12 2.52 1.94
C TYR A 18 28.75 1.95 3.22
N ALA A 19 28.85 2.75 4.28
CA ALA A 19 29.35 2.29 5.57
C ALA A 19 28.42 1.24 6.19
N GLU A 20 27.11 1.49 6.21
CA GLU A 20 26.08 0.55 6.67
C GLU A 20 26.09 -0.75 5.87
N ALA A 21 26.13 -0.66 4.53
CA ALA A 21 26.21 -1.83 3.66
C ALA A 21 27.48 -2.65 3.94
N ARG A 22 28.61 -1.99 4.23
CA ARG A 22 29.87 -2.68 4.56
C ARG A 22 29.79 -3.40 5.91
N ILE A 23 29.16 -2.80 6.92
CA ILE A 23 28.93 -3.46 8.21
C ILE A 23 28.10 -4.72 8.01
N PHE A 24 26.95 -4.61 7.33
CA PHE A 24 26.06 -5.74 7.04
C PHE A 24 26.78 -6.86 6.26
N GLN A 25 27.64 -6.51 5.32
CA GLN A 25 28.45 -7.47 4.56
C GLN A 25 29.43 -8.23 5.45
N LEU A 26 30.12 -7.53 6.36
CA LEU A 26 31.06 -8.15 7.30
C LEU A 26 30.33 -9.08 8.28
N GLU A 27 29.18 -8.67 8.79
CA GLU A 27 28.37 -9.48 9.70
C GLU A 27 27.90 -10.80 9.08
N GLN A 28 27.55 -10.78 7.79
CA GLN A 28 27.10 -11.98 7.06
C GLN A 28 28.20 -12.69 6.29
N ALA A 29 29.46 -12.26 6.41
CA ALA A 29 30.56 -12.75 5.59
C ALA A 29 30.25 -12.76 4.09
N SER A 30 29.54 -11.73 3.60
CA SER A 30 29.16 -11.58 2.20
C SER A 30 30.10 -10.66 1.43
N VAL A 31 30.14 -10.83 0.10
CA VAL A 31 31.03 -10.09 -0.79
C VAL A 31 30.41 -8.76 -1.20
N SER A 32 31.21 -7.68 -1.17
CA SER A 32 30.78 -6.40 -1.74
C SER A 32 30.75 -6.47 -3.26
N GLN A 33 29.64 -6.06 -3.86
CA GLN A 33 29.47 -6.02 -5.31
C GLN A 33 29.62 -4.58 -5.83
N SER A 34 30.31 -4.42 -6.96
CA SER A 34 30.21 -3.18 -7.74
C SER A 34 28.81 -3.05 -8.36
N LYS A 35 28.49 -1.88 -8.91
CA LYS A 35 27.24 -1.67 -9.65
C LYS A 35 27.11 -2.64 -10.81
N GLU A 36 28.21 -2.86 -11.53
CA GLU A 36 28.28 -3.72 -12.71
C GLU A 36 28.11 -5.19 -12.32
N SER A 37 28.80 -5.64 -11.26
CA SER A 37 28.64 -7.01 -10.76
C SER A 37 27.24 -7.27 -10.21
N TYR A 38 26.63 -6.28 -9.56
CA TYR A 38 25.23 -6.36 -9.13
C TYR A 38 24.28 -6.48 -10.32
N ALA A 39 24.45 -5.63 -11.34
CA ALA A 39 23.64 -5.68 -12.56
C ALA A 39 23.71 -7.04 -13.24
N GLN A 40 24.91 -7.60 -13.39
CA GLN A 40 25.12 -8.92 -14.00
C GLN A 40 24.47 -10.03 -13.17
N SER A 41 24.66 -10.00 -11.84
CA SER A 41 24.07 -11.00 -10.93
C SER A 41 22.54 -10.93 -10.94
N LEU A 42 21.97 -9.72 -10.93
CA LEU A 42 20.53 -9.49 -10.98
C LEU A 42 19.93 -9.93 -12.32
N ALA A 43 20.59 -9.62 -13.44
CA ALA A 43 20.15 -10.11 -14.75
C ALA A 43 20.15 -11.64 -14.81
N ALA A 44 21.24 -12.28 -14.39
CA ALA A 44 21.33 -13.74 -14.34
C ALA A 44 20.30 -14.38 -13.39
N PHE A 45 19.98 -13.70 -12.28
CA PHE A 45 18.93 -14.13 -11.36
C PHE A 45 17.55 -14.05 -12.02
N LEU A 46 17.21 -12.92 -12.65
CA LEU A 46 15.93 -12.72 -13.31
C LEU A 46 15.72 -13.70 -14.47
N ASP A 47 16.76 -13.97 -15.27
CA ASP A 47 16.72 -14.94 -16.36
C ASP A 47 16.42 -16.37 -15.89
N LYS A 48 16.80 -16.71 -14.65
CA LYS A 48 16.56 -18.02 -14.03
C LYS A 48 15.29 -18.08 -13.18
N THR A 49 14.65 -16.95 -12.93
CA THR A 49 13.49 -16.86 -12.05
C THR A 49 12.22 -17.04 -12.86
N THR A 50 11.61 -18.21 -12.75
CA THR A 50 10.30 -18.50 -13.34
C THR A 50 9.24 -18.61 -12.24
N LEU A 51 7.96 -18.50 -12.60
CA LEU A 51 6.88 -18.74 -11.64
C LEU A 51 6.98 -20.15 -11.03
N GLU A 52 7.41 -21.13 -11.82
CA GLU A 52 7.64 -22.50 -11.36
C GLU A 52 8.77 -22.57 -10.33
N SER A 53 9.93 -21.96 -10.61
CA SER A 53 11.07 -21.98 -9.67
C SER A 53 10.74 -21.26 -8.36
N VAL A 54 10.02 -20.14 -8.44
CA VAL A 54 9.54 -19.40 -7.25
C VAL A 54 8.58 -20.26 -6.44
N ASN A 55 7.59 -20.89 -7.08
CA ASN A 55 6.64 -21.75 -6.39
C ASN A 55 7.31 -22.97 -5.75
N ALA A 56 8.34 -23.55 -6.40
CA ALA A 56 9.10 -24.67 -5.85
C ALA A 56 9.88 -24.26 -4.59
N GLN A 57 10.64 -23.16 -4.65
CA GLN A 57 11.41 -22.65 -3.50
C GLN A 57 10.49 -22.22 -2.35
N LEU A 58 9.34 -21.62 -2.66
CA LEU A 58 8.36 -21.26 -1.63
C LEU A 58 7.79 -22.51 -0.94
N LYS A 59 7.47 -23.57 -1.71
CA LYS A 59 7.01 -24.84 -1.13
C LYS A 59 8.08 -25.47 -0.24
N GLU A 60 9.34 -25.45 -0.67
CA GLU A 60 10.47 -25.93 0.14
C GLU A 60 10.59 -25.14 1.45
N LEU A 61 10.60 -23.80 1.37
CA LEU A 61 10.66 -22.94 2.55
C LEU A 61 9.51 -23.20 3.54
N LEU A 62 8.28 -23.31 3.03
CA LEU A 62 7.08 -23.55 3.83
C LEU A 62 6.96 -25.00 4.33
N SER A 63 7.76 -25.93 3.80
CA SER A 63 7.82 -27.31 4.29
C SER A 63 8.69 -27.48 5.53
N ASN A 64 9.54 -26.49 5.84
CA ASN A 64 10.34 -26.49 7.05
C ASN A 64 9.45 -26.33 8.30
N GLN A 65 9.86 -26.97 9.41
CA GLN A 65 9.15 -26.78 10.67
C GLN A 65 9.27 -25.32 11.13
N PRO A 66 8.16 -24.67 11.54
CA PRO A 66 8.18 -23.29 12.00
C PRO A 66 8.87 -23.19 13.36
N SER A 67 9.62 -22.10 13.56
CA SER A 67 10.13 -21.69 14.87
C SER A 67 9.32 -20.50 15.36
N PHE A 68 8.60 -20.66 16.46
CA PHE A 68 7.85 -19.58 17.10
C PHE A 68 8.71 -18.92 18.20
N VAL A 69 8.70 -17.59 18.23
CA VAL A 69 9.35 -16.79 19.27
C VAL A 69 8.32 -15.83 19.86
N ILE A 70 8.22 -15.78 21.19
CA ILE A 70 7.31 -14.88 21.91
C ILE A 70 8.16 -13.92 22.75
N GLY A 71 7.97 -12.62 22.55
CA GLY A 71 8.54 -11.60 23.43
C GLY A 71 7.68 -11.47 24.68
N MET A 72 8.29 -11.59 25.86
CA MET A 72 7.59 -11.47 27.14
C MET A 72 7.75 -10.06 27.73
N GLY A 73 6.66 -9.53 28.27
CA GLY A 73 6.65 -8.32 29.08
C GLY A 73 7.35 -8.52 30.43
N LYS A 74 7.71 -7.41 31.09
CA LYS A 74 8.49 -7.44 32.34
C LYS A 74 7.82 -8.22 33.49
N SER A 75 6.49 -8.28 33.51
CA SER A 75 5.71 -8.97 34.54
C SER A 75 5.25 -10.37 34.12
N GLU A 76 5.58 -10.79 32.90
CA GLU A 76 5.18 -12.08 32.36
C GLU A 76 6.26 -13.13 32.60
N THR A 77 5.85 -14.38 32.70
CA THR A 77 6.68 -15.53 33.01
C THR A 77 6.50 -16.61 31.96
N GLN A 78 7.54 -17.40 31.72
CA GLN A 78 7.50 -18.49 30.75
C GLN A 78 6.37 -19.49 31.00
N ALA A 79 6.01 -19.72 32.27
CA ALA A 79 4.95 -20.64 32.65
C ALA A 79 3.57 -20.22 32.12
N GLN A 80 3.32 -18.92 31.92
CA GLN A 80 2.05 -18.43 31.36
C GLN A 80 1.88 -18.77 29.88
N PHE A 81 2.94 -19.20 29.19
CA PHE A 81 2.95 -19.50 27.76
C PHE A 81 3.21 -20.99 27.46
N ALA A 82 3.21 -21.86 28.48
CA ALA A 82 3.59 -23.27 28.33
C ALA A 82 2.82 -24.00 27.21
N ASP A 83 1.53 -23.72 27.07
CA ASP A 83 0.66 -24.36 26.07
C ASP A 83 0.54 -23.58 24.75
N VAL A 84 1.04 -22.34 24.72
CA VAL A 84 0.90 -21.45 23.55
C VAL A 84 1.64 -22.01 22.35
N PHE A 85 2.84 -22.57 22.54
CA PHE A 85 3.60 -23.17 21.44
C PHE A 85 2.93 -24.40 20.85
N THR A 86 2.29 -25.23 21.67
CA THR A 86 1.49 -26.38 21.22
C THR A 86 0.28 -25.93 20.42
N ALA A 87 -0.43 -24.90 20.90
CA ALA A 87 -1.56 -24.33 20.19
C ALA A 87 -1.15 -23.69 18.85
N LEU A 88 -0.03 -22.94 18.82
CA LEU A 88 0.51 -22.33 17.61
C LEU A 88 0.93 -23.38 16.57
N ASN A 89 1.64 -24.44 16.99
CA ASN A 89 1.98 -25.56 16.10
C ASN A 89 0.72 -26.23 15.54
N SER A 90 -0.27 -26.49 16.40
CA SER A 90 -1.53 -27.12 15.98
C SER A 90 -2.27 -26.24 14.97
N ALA A 91 -2.34 -24.94 15.21
CA ALA A 91 -2.98 -23.98 14.29
C ALA A 91 -2.22 -23.84 12.96
N TYR A 92 -0.88 -23.80 13.00
CA TYR A 92 -0.04 -23.68 11.81
C TYR A 92 -0.18 -24.87 10.86
N LEU A 93 -0.37 -26.07 11.42
CA LEU A 93 -0.55 -27.30 10.64
C LEU A 93 -1.97 -27.49 10.10
N GLN A 94 -2.93 -26.63 10.49
CA GLN A 94 -4.26 -26.68 9.88
C GLN A 94 -4.17 -26.33 8.41
N ALA A 95 -4.92 -27.06 7.58
CA ALA A 95 -5.03 -26.76 6.17
C ALA A 95 -5.59 -25.34 6.02
N GLY A 96 -4.81 -24.45 5.42
CA GLY A 96 -5.28 -23.11 5.11
C GLY A 96 -6.46 -23.18 4.14
N GLU A 97 -7.49 -22.40 4.40
CA GLU A 97 -8.54 -22.21 3.41
C GLU A 97 -7.98 -21.36 2.27
N LYS A 98 -8.16 -21.83 1.03
CA LYS A 98 -7.92 -20.98 -0.14
C LYS A 98 -8.85 -19.77 0.04
N PRO A 99 -8.35 -18.53 -0.01
CA PRO A 99 -9.21 -17.36 0.08
C PRO A 99 -10.34 -17.55 -0.92
N SER A 100 -11.58 -17.59 -0.43
CA SER A 100 -12.78 -17.55 -1.27
C SER A 100 -12.54 -16.44 -2.28
N GLY A 101 -12.55 -16.83 -3.57
CA GLY A 101 -11.79 -16.13 -4.61
C GLY A 101 -11.81 -14.62 -4.43
N MET A 102 -10.63 -13.99 -4.55
CA MET A 102 -10.49 -12.56 -4.76
C MET A 102 -11.09 -12.15 -6.12
N ASN A 103 -12.32 -12.59 -6.38
CA ASN A 103 -13.13 -12.15 -7.48
C ASN A 103 -13.55 -10.74 -7.06
N ALA A 104 -12.71 -9.77 -7.37
CA ALA A 104 -13.14 -8.38 -7.39
C ALA A 104 -14.46 -8.36 -8.16
N LYS A 105 -15.52 -7.79 -7.57
CA LYS A 105 -16.76 -7.54 -8.31
C LYS A 105 -16.38 -6.81 -9.59
N ALA A 106 -16.62 -7.45 -10.74
CA ALA A 106 -16.17 -6.94 -12.04
C ALA A 106 -16.88 -5.62 -12.39
N GLU A 107 -18.04 -5.38 -11.79
CA GLU A 107 -18.94 -4.26 -12.06
C GLU A 107 -18.43 -2.92 -11.49
N GLY A 108 -17.32 -2.93 -10.71
CA GLY A 108 -16.67 -1.73 -10.22
C GLY A 108 -17.49 -0.95 -9.18
N PHE A 109 -17.17 0.34 -9.00
CA PHE A 109 -17.93 1.22 -8.11
C PHE A 109 -19.26 1.65 -8.76
N LEU A 110 -20.29 1.80 -7.93
CA LEU A 110 -21.58 2.37 -8.33
C LEU A 110 -21.37 3.69 -9.08
N GLN A 111 -21.97 3.79 -10.26
CA GLN A 111 -21.97 5.03 -11.05
C GLN A 111 -23.17 5.89 -10.63
N PRO A 112 -23.03 7.23 -10.62
CA PRO A 112 -24.16 8.12 -10.37
C PRO A 112 -25.22 7.94 -11.45
N ALA A 113 -26.50 7.96 -11.04
CA ALA A 113 -27.64 7.78 -11.96
C ALA A 113 -27.89 8.99 -12.87
N GLU A 114 -27.43 10.17 -12.45
CA GLU A 114 -27.57 11.42 -13.19
C GLU A 114 -26.20 12.09 -13.37
N GLU A 115 -25.99 12.68 -14.54
CA GLU A 115 -24.81 13.48 -14.82
C GLU A 115 -24.99 14.91 -14.30
N GLY A 116 -23.94 15.45 -13.68
CA GLY A 116 -23.85 16.87 -13.33
C GLY A 116 -23.36 17.72 -14.50
N SER A 117 -23.31 19.04 -14.30
CA SER A 117 -22.77 19.97 -15.31
C SER A 117 -21.72 20.89 -14.72
N ILE A 118 -20.80 21.35 -15.57
CA ILE A 118 -19.89 22.44 -15.24
C ILE A 118 -20.66 23.74 -15.46
N VAL A 119 -20.84 24.52 -14.39
CA VAL A 119 -21.59 25.78 -14.44
C VAL A 119 -20.69 26.98 -14.66
N SER A 120 -19.40 26.88 -14.30
CA SER A 120 -18.42 27.92 -14.62
C SER A 120 -17.00 27.38 -14.67
N MET A 121 -16.12 28.12 -15.35
CA MET A 121 -14.68 27.86 -15.39
C MET A 121 -13.91 29.18 -15.20
N ARG A 122 -12.85 29.13 -14.41
CA ARG A 122 -11.90 30.24 -14.26
C ARG A 122 -10.45 29.73 -14.23
N GLN A 123 -9.53 30.56 -14.70
CA GLN A 123 -8.10 30.35 -14.50
C GLN A 123 -7.69 30.76 -13.08
N ALA A 124 -6.75 30.04 -12.49
CA ALA A 124 -6.18 30.35 -11.18
C ALA A 124 -4.63 30.33 -11.22
N PRO A 125 -3.96 31.06 -10.31
CA PRO A 125 -2.50 31.07 -10.24
C PRO A 125 -1.91 29.66 -10.14
N GLY A 126 -0.69 29.48 -10.69
CA GLY A 126 -0.05 28.16 -10.73
C GLY A 126 -0.49 27.29 -11.92
N GLY A 127 -1.28 27.81 -12.86
CA GLY A 127 -1.71 27.08 -14.05
C GLY A 127 -2.89 26.13 -13.79
N PHE A 128 -3.68 26.40 -12.75
CA PHE A 128 -4.89 25.67 -12.44
C PHE A 128 -6.08 26.20 -13.25
N GLN A 129 -6.91 25.28 -13.71
CA GLN A 129 -8.27 25.55 -14.18
C GLN A 129 -9.22 25.12 -13.08
N VAL A 130 -10.04 26.06 -12.60
CA VAL A 130 -11.03 25.78 -11.56
C VAL A 130 -12.40 25.72 -12.22
N TYR A 131 -13.06 24.58 -12.09
CA TYR A 131 -14.41 24.34 -12.58
C TYR A 131 -15.37 24.30 -11.40
N THR A 132 -16.42 25.11 -11.43
CA THR A 132 -17.52 24.97 -10.47
C THR A 132 -18.57 24.05 -11.08
N LEU A 133 -18.93 23.01 -10.34
CA LEU A 133 -19.93 22.02 -10.73
C LEU A 133 -21.33 22.44 -10.27
N SER A 134 -22.37 21.88 -10.88
CA SER A 134 -23.78 22.15 -10.54
C SER A 134 -24.16 21.79 -9.10
N ASN A 135 -23.38 20.93 -8.44
CA ASN A 135 -23.54 20.57 -7.03
C ASN A 135 -22.75 21.48 -6.07
N GLY A 136 -22.13 22.56 -6.58
CA GLY A 136 -21.38 23.52 -5.77
C GLY A 136 -19.94 23.11 -5.44
N VAL A 137 -19.47 21.96 -5.91
CA VAL A 137 -18.07 21.54 -5.74
C VAL A 137 -17.17 22.28 -6.74
N ASP A 138 -16.03 22.77 -6.27
CA ASP A 138 -14.96 23.30 -7.10
C ASP A 138 -13.92 22.20 -7.42
N VAL A 139 -13.64 21.99 -8.69
CA VAL A 139 -12.59 21.09 -9.19
C VAL A 139 -11.39 21.91 -9.62
N TRP A 140 -10.28 21.77 -8.90
CA TRP A 140 -9.00 22.39 -9.24
C TRP A 140 -8.17 21.44 -10.08
N PHE A 141 -8.13 21.68 -11.38
CA PHE A 141 -7.45 20.82 -12.34
C PHE A 141 -6.15 21.44 -12.82
N GLN A 142 -5.08 20.65 -12.84
CA GLN A 142 -3.82 21.02 -13.47
C GLN A 142 -3.28 19.82 -14.26
N LYS A 143 -2.85 20.08 -15.50
CA LYS A 143 -2.11 19.09 -16.29
C LYS A 143 -0.63 19.18 -15.94
N ASP A 144 -0.11 18.15 -15.28
CA ASP A 144 1.32 18.05 -14.95
C ASP A 144 2.03 17.02 -15.84
N ALA A 145 3.05 17.46 -16.58
CA ALA A 145 3.87 16.57 -17.41
C ALA A 145 4.72 15.60 -16.56
N LYS A 146 4.97 15.92 -15.29
CA LYS A 146 5.71 15.07 -14.34
C LYS A 146 4.84 14.01 -13.67
N ALA A 147 3.53 14.02 -13.89
CA ALA A 147 2.60 13.05 -13.30
C ALA A 147 2.80 11.61 -13.82
N GLY A 148 3.66 11.39 -14.83
CA GLY A 148 4.12 10.05 -15.21
C GLY A 148 3.02 9.10 -15.68
N GLY A 149 1.96 9.63 -16.31
CA GLY A 149 0.80 8.84 -16.75
C GLY A 149 -0.17 8.49 -15.62
N ARG A 150 -0.08 9.13 -14.46
CA ARG A 150 -1.01 8.97 -13.34
C ARG A 150 -1.95 10.15 -13.20
N ALA A 151 -3.11 9.89 -12.62
CA ALA A 151 -4.01 10.89 -12.09
C ALA A 151 -3.92 10.89 -10.57
N TYR A 152 -3.77 12.09 -9.99
CA TYR A 152 -3.76 12.33 -8.56
C TYR A 152 -5.02 13.13 -8.22
N ILE A 153 -5.90 12.54 -7.42
CA ILE A 153 -7.21 13.08 -7.11
C ILE A 153 -7.30 13.26 -5.60
N TYR A 154 -7.60 14.48 -5.19
CA TYR A 154 -7.82 14.84 -3.79
C TYR A 154 -9.23 15.39 -3.70
N PHE A 155 -10.11 14.65 -3.02
CA PHE A 155 -11.46 15.13 -2.72
C PHE A 155 -11.51 15.46 -1.25
N THR A 156 -11.53 16.75 -0.93
CA THR A 156 -11.43 17.23 0.45
C THR A 156 -12.51 18.25 0.76
N SER A 157 -12.87 18.31 2.03
CA SER A 157 -13.73 19.33 2.60
C SER A 157 -13.05 19.94 3.81
N GLN A 158 -13.39 21.20 4.10
CA GLN A 158 -13.12 21.78 5.41
C GLN A 158 -13.87 21.00 6.50
N GLY A 159 -13.30 21.02 7.70
CA GLY A 159 -13.74 20.20 8.83
C GLY A 159 -12.78 19.04 9.03
N GLY A 160 -12.76 18.45 10.20
CA GLY A 160 -11.77 17.46 10.59
C GLY A 160 -11.91 17.18 12.06
N LYS A 161 -10.87 16.62 12.70
CA LYS A 161 -10.95 16.29 14.13
C LYS A 161 -11.41 17.47 15.00
N ALA A 162 -10.95 18.69 14.70
CA ALA A 162 -11.27 19.89 15.48
C ALA A 162 -12.72 20.36 15.34
N ALA A 163 -13.44 19.89 14.31
CA ALA A 163 -14.85 20.20 14.11
C ALA A 163 -15.79 19.19 14.80
N LEU A 164 -15.24 18.13 15.40
CA LEU A 164 -16.01 17.08 16.07
C LEU A 164 -16.17 17.37 17.57
N ASP A 165 -17.25 16.84 18.14
CA ASP A 165 -17.36 16.73 19.59
C ASP A 165 -16.23 15.84 20.15
N LYS A 166 -15.67 16.21 21.31
CA LYS A 166 -14.56 15.48 21.94
C LYS A 166 -14.89 14.02 22.24
N SER A 167 -16.16 13.70 22.49
CA SER A 167 -16.64 12.32 22.67
C SER A 167 -16.42 11.44 21.44
N LEU A 168 -16.29 12.02 20.24
CA LEU A 168 -16.06 11.31 18.99
C LEU A 168 -14.56 11.15 18.65
N TYR A 169 -13.65 11.69 19.46
CA TYR A 169 -12.21 11.59 19.18
C TYR A 169 -11.71 10.14 19.13
N PRO A 170 -12.11 9.23 20.04
CA PRO A 170 -11.71 7.84 19.93
C PRO A 170 -12.20 7.18 18.63
N ALA A 171 -13.42 7.50 18.20
CA ALA A 171 -13.97 6.99 16.94
C ALA A 171 -13.19 7.53 15.73
N TYR A 172 -12.79 8.80 15.78
CA TYR A 172 -11.96 9.43 14.75
C TYR A 172 -10.60 8.72 14.58
N GLU A 173 -9.93 8.36 15.69
CA GLU A 173 -8.65 7.62 15.65
C GLU A 173 -8.80 6.24 14.99
N LEU A 174 -9.96 5.60 15.13
CA LEU A 174 -10.24 4.29 14.56
C LEU A 174 -10.82 4.35 13.14
N ALA A 175 -11.26 5.54 12.69
CA ALA A 175 -12.05 5.69 11.46
C ALA A 175 -11.31 5.18 10.22
N ALA A 176 -10.02 5.51 10.07
CA ALA A 176 -9.24 5.06 8.92
C ALA A 176 -9.10 3.54 8.85
N MET A 177 -8.72 2.89 9.96
CA MET A 177 -8.58 1.44 10.03
C MET A 177 -9.90 0.72 9.81
N THR A 178 -10.98 1.28 10.38
CA THR A 178 -12.32 0.72 10.25
C THR A 178 -12.81 0.82 8.81
N ALA A 179 -12.65 1.98 8.17
CA ALA A 179 -13.08 2.20 6.78
C ALA A 179 -12.35 1.26 5.81
N VAL A 180 -11.03 1.13 5.93
CA VAL A 180 -10.24 0.25 5.05
C VAL A 180 -10.63 -1.23 5.21
N ARG A 181 -10.98 -1.66 6.43
CA ARG A 181 -11.35 -3.06 6.71
C ARG A 181 -12.81 -3.39 6.41
N SER A 182 -13.70 -2.40 6.49
CA SER A 182 -15.14 -2.62 6.31
C SER A 182 -15.51 -2.78 4.83
N GLY A 183 -14.70 -2.25 3.93
CA GLY A 183 -15.02 -2.17 2.50
C GLY A 183 -15.76 -0.87 2.15
N LEU A 184 -16.28 -0.79 0.93
CA LEU A 184 -16.92 0.42 0.40
C LEU A 184 -18.07 0.07 -0.53
N GLY A 185 -19.25 0.64 -0.27
CA GLY A 185 -20.46 0.31 -1.02
C GLY A 185 -20.80 -1.16 -0.86
N GLU A 186 -20.85 -1.89 -1.97
CA GLU A 186 -21.12 -3.34 -1.94
C GLU A 186 -19.88 -4.22 -1.85
N PHE A 187 -18.68 -3.64 -1.78
CA PHE A 187 -17.45 -4.39 -1.57
C PHE A 187 -17.25 -4.64 -0.08
N SER A 188 -16.96 -5.88 0.30
CA SER A 188 -16.27 -6.18 1.56
C SER A 188 -14.84 -5.64 1.55
N GLY A 189 -14.17 -5.58 2.71
CA GLY A 189 -12.78 -5.11 2.80
C GLY A 189 -11.81 -5.88 1.89
N SER A 190 -11.93 -7.21 1.83
CA SER A 190 -11.08 -8.05 0.96
C SER A 190 -11.39 -7.88 -0.53
N GLU A 191 -12.65 -7.69 -0.90
CA GLU A 191 -13.03 -7.45 -2.29
C GLU A 191 -12.57 -6.07 -2.76
N LEU A 192 -12.67 -5.05 -1.90
CA LEU A 192 -12.18 -3.70 -2.17
C LEU A 192 -10.66 -3.70 -2.39
N ASP A 193 -9.89 -4.35 -1.49
CA ASP A 193 -8.43 -4.48 -1.64
C ASP A 193 -8.05 -5.17 -2.95
N ALA A 194 -8.71 -6.29 -3.26
CA ALA A 194 -8.48 -7.03 -4.50
C ALA A 194 -8.81 -6.19 -5.75
N TYR A 195 -9.91 -5.44 -5.73
CA TYR A 195 -10.33 -4.57 -6.82
C TYR A 195 -9.32 -3.43 -7.04
N LEU A 196 -8.94 -2.72 -5.98
CA LEU A 196 -8.00 -1.59 -6.04
C LEU A 196 -6.64 -2.07 -6.60
N ARG A 197 -6.12 -3.20 -6.10
CA ARG A 197 -4.85 -3.77 -6.56
C ARG A 197 -4.89 -4.20 -8.02
N THR A 198 -5.95 -4.89 -8.43
CA THR A 198 -6.12 -5.34 -9.83
C THR A 198 -6.17 -4.16 -10.80
N ASN A 199 -6.76 -3.05 -10.37
CA ASN A 199 -6.93 -1.85 -11.20
C ASN A 199 -5.83 -0.80 -11.04
N ASN A 200 -4.74 -1.09 -10.32
CA ASN A 200 -3.65 -0.13 -10.05
C ASN A 200 -4.15 1.19 -9.41
N ILE A 201 -5.10 1.08 -8.49
CA ILE A 201 -5.67 2.20 -7.73
C ILE A 201 -5.09 2.19 -6.32
N ALA A 202 -4.53 3.32 -5.89
CA ALA A 202 -4.27 3.58 -4.48
C ALA A 202 -5.37 4.50 -3.94
N PHE A 203 -6.00 4.10 -2.84
CA PHE A 203 -7.10 4.82 -2.19
C PHE A 203 -6.78 4.96 -0.70
N GLY A 204 -7.01 6.13 -0.12
CA GLY A 204 -6.83 6.32 1.32
C GLY A 204 -7.60 7.52 1.87
N PRO A 205 -7.99 7.48 3.15
CA PRO A 205 -8.64 8.61 3.79
C PRO A 205 -7.64 9.74 4.08
N ILE A 206 -8.13 10.97 4.07
CA ILE A 206 -7.46 12.15 4.62
C ILE A 206 -8.24 12.50 5.89
N LEU A 207 -7.57 12.47 7.03
CA LEU A 207 -8.16 12.76 8.34
C LEU A 207 -7.21 13.69 9.11
N GLU A 208 -7.34 15.00 8.87
CA GLU A 208 -6.53 16.04 9.48
C GLU A 208 -7.33 16.86 10.51
N PRO A 209 -6.68 17.71 11.34
CA PRO A 209 -7.38 18.54 12.32
C PRO A 209 -8.48 19.42 11.72
N THR A 210 -8.27 19.96 10.52
CA THR A 210 -9.17 20.95 9.90
C THR A 210 -9.63 20.56 8.49
N VAL A 211 -9.18 19.41 7.98
CA VAL A 211 -9.54 18.89 6.66
C VAL A 211 -9.85 17.40 6.77
N HIS A 212 -10.85 16.94 6.03
CA HIS A 212 -11.08 15.52 5.83
C HIS A 212 -11.40 15.24 4.36
N GLY A 213 -11.29 13.99 3.95
CA GLY A 213 -11.58 13.61 2.58
C GLY A 213 -10.96 12.27 2.20
N VAL A 214 -10.70 12.13 0.91
CA VAL A 214 -10.06 10.96 0.32
C VAL A 214 -9.01 11.38 -0.71
N GLN A 215 -7.95 10.59 -0.79
CA GLN A 215 -6.97 10.65 -1.86
C GLN A 215 -7.05 9.41 -2.72
N VAL A 216 -6.97 9.60 -4.03
CA VAL A 216 -6.94 8.53 -5.02
C VAL A 216 -5.79 8.77 -5.97
N THR A 217 -4.98 7.74 -6.20
CA THR A 217 -4.00 7.71 -7.30
C THR A 217 -4.35 6.56 -8.21
N THR A 218 -4.46 6.82 -9.50
CA THR A 218 -4.75 5.79 -10.49
C THR A 218 -3.99 6.06 -11.78
N GLN A 219 -3.96 5.08 -12.69
CA GLN A 219 -3.42 5.28 -14.03
C GLN A 219 -4.38 6.11 -14.87
N LYS A 220 -3.83 6.96 -15.74
CA LYS A 220 -4.62 7.58 -16.79
C LYS A 220 -5.03 6.47 -17.76
N ASN A 221 -6.32 6.16 -17.84
CA ASN A 221 -6.85 5.28 -18.88
C ASN A 221 -6.45 5.84 -20.25
N ARG A 222 -5.98 4.95 -21.15
CA ARG A 222 -5.70 5.30 -22.55
C ARG A 222 -6.99 5.57 -23.31
#